data_AF-A0A1I0WJP7-F1
#
_entry.id   AF-A0A1I0WJP7-F1
#
_cell.length_a   1.000
_cell.length_b   1.000
_cell.length_c   1.000
_cell.angle_alpha   90.00
_cell.angle_beta   90.00
_cell.angle_gamma   90.00
#
_symmetry.space_group_name_H-M   'P 1'
#
loop_
_entity.id
_entity.type
_entity.pdbx_description
1 polymer ?
#
loop_
_entity_poly.entity_id
_entity_poly.type
_entity_poly.pdbx_seq_one_letter_code
_entity_poly.pdbx_strand_id
1 'polypeptide(L)'
;MNEERILRTALDSAISRYYGRVGEPFHSNVKLDPIDRPDFHAVVFPTTDGICIEASNSVVERLAAVWEKVNALSSDLPAEHQLQLLGDPDHVVDMALRWLMQHELNHAAVGHFKLTDGAALVEGGGEKAFSAATRRSRKPSPLEALPETDQKLASLCLELQADHDATEIVLGAYSAENHTLFRYYAICIALVIFVIEQVDRENAREEITHPKASTRLFQLLAYLVELPYIPAYKRAYAEGLTEMPEDYLPPRDELERYSADVFAPVFAACEIMAEAIELPGIINELGGVEAFFADINRAVFEGHDSIDAFVTPCAVQWASLKPLNERLLKMLGWK
;
A
#
# COMPACT_ATOMS: atom_id res chain seq x y z
N MET A 1 -15.56 -7.30 -21.38
CA MET A 1 -15.39 -8.78 -21.30
C MET A 1 -13.94 -9.17 -21.08
N ASN A 2 -12.96 -8.33 -21.43
CA ASN A 2 -11.55 -8.61 -21.15
C ASN A 2 -11.18 -8.21 -19.70
N GLU A 3 -11.76 -7.11 -19.23
CA GLU A 3 -11.51 -6.43 -17.96
C GLU A 3 -11.92 -7.32 -16.77
N GLU A 4 -13.13 -7.86 -16.80
CA GLU A 4 -13.59 -8.84 -15.80
C GLU A 4 -12.63 -10.04 -15.69
N ARG A 5 -12.18 -10.58 -16.82
CA ARG A 5 -11.24 -11.70 -16.82
C ARG A 5 -9.89 -11.31 -16.22
N ILE A 6 -9.42 -10.09 -16.48
CA ILE A 6 -8.19 -9.54 -15.89
C ILE A 6 -8.37 -9.42 -14.38
N LEU A 7 -9.47 -8.83 -13.89
CA LEU A 7 -9.74 -8.69 -12.45
C LEU A 7 -9.82 -10.06 -11.74
N ARG A 8 -10.50 -11.05 -12.35
CA ARG A 8 -10.54 -12.43 -11.81
C ARG A 8 -9.14 -13.04 -11.74
N THR A 9 -8.35 -12.87 -12.79
CA THR A 9 -6.96 -13.38 -12.83
C THR A 9 -6.08 -12.72 -11.78
N ALA A 10 -6.25 -11.41 -11.58
CA ALA A 10 -5.53 -10.65 -10.56
C ALA A 10 -5.90 -11.13 -9.15
N LEU A 11 -7.19 -11.38 -8.89
CA LEU A 11 -7.65 -11.91 -7.60
C LEU A 11 -7.12 -13.33 -7.34
N ASP A 12 -7.25 -14.23 -8.31
CA ASP A 12 -6.76 -15.62 -8.18
C ASP A 12 -5.24 -15.62 -7.89
N SER A 13 -4.51 -14.72 -8.55
CA SER A 13 -3.07 -14.53 -8.34
C SER A 13 -2.75 -13.97 -6.94
N ALA A 14 -3.55 -13.02 -6.45
CA ALA A 14 -3.39 -12.47 -5.09
C ALA A 14 -3.66 -13.55 -4.03
N ILE A 15 -4.72 -14.33 -4.16
CA ILE A 15 -5.03 -15.46 -3.26
C ILE A 15 -3.91 -16.51 -3.28
N SER A 16 -3.43 -16.88 -4.48
CA SER A 16 -2.32 -17.83 -4.62
C SER A 16 -1.03 -17.30 -4.00
N ARG A 17 -0.75 -16.00 -4.16
CA ARG A 17 0.43 -15.35 -3.56
C ARG A 17 0.32 -15.29 -2.04
N TYR A 18 -0.85 -14.94 -1.50
CA TYR A 18 -1.13 -15.00 -0.07
C TYR A 18 -0.80 -16.40 0.47
N TYR A 19 -1.32 -17.45 -0.15
CA TYR A 19 -1.02 -18.83 0.25
C TYR A 19 0.48 -19.13 0.21
N GLY A 20 1.17 -18.74 -0.85
CA GLY A 20 2.61 -18.96 -0.99
C GLY A 20 3.48 -18.19 -0.01
N ARG A 21 3.00 -17.05 0.52
CA ARG A 21 3.75 -16.19 1.44
C ARG A 21 3.44 -16.44 2.90
N VAL A 22 2.16 -16.56 3.22
CA VAL A 22 1.67 -16.80 4.58
C VAL A 22 1.78 -18.28 4.94
N GLY A 23 1.74 -19.18 3.96
CA GLY A 23 1.83 -20.63 4.15
C GLY A 23 0.49 -21.29 4.51
N GLU A 24 -0.60 -20.53 4.58
CA GLU A 24 -1.94 -21.00 4.90
C GLU A 24 -2.96 -20.51 3.87
N PRO A 25 -4.01 -21.30 3.55
CA PRO A 25 -5.08 -20.85 2.67
C PRO A 25 -5.73 -19.57 3.20
N PHE A 26 -6.23 -18.73 2.30
CA PHE A 26 -7.00 -17.58 2.73
C PHE A 26 -8.20 -18.03 3.58
N HIS A 27 -8.37 -17.44 4.75
CA HIS A 27 -9.23 -17.95 5.83
C HIS A 27 -10.73 -17.83 5.55
N SER A 28 -11.11 -17.17 4.46
CA SER A 28 -12.49 -16.92 4.04
C SER A 28 -12.69 -17.34 2.58
N ASN A 29 -13.91 -17.73 2.19
CA ASN A 29 -14.23 -17.81 0.76
C ASN A 29 -14.19 -16.39 0.19
N VAL A 30 -13.55 -16.22 -0.97
CA VAL A 30 -13.44 -14.93 -1.64
C VAL A 30 -14.22 -14.97 -2.94
N LYS A 31 -15.08 -13.98 -3.16
CA LYS A 31 -15.80 -13.78 -4.42
C LYS A 31 -15.40 -12.43 -5.02
N LEU A 32 -15.34 -12.38 -6.35
CA LEU A 32 -15.27 -11.14 -7.10
C LEU A 32 -16.64 -10.84 -7.71
N ASP A 33 -17.13 -9.63 -7.49
CA ASP A 33 -18.29 -9.05 -8.16
C ASP A 33 -17.83 -7.88 -9.07
N PRO A 34 -17.55 -8.15 -10.36
CA PRO A 34 -17.18 -7.11 -11.29
C PRO A 34 -18.39 -6.25 -11.63
N ILE A 35 -18.28 -4.94 -11.45
CA ILE A 35 -19.35 -4.00 -11.76
C ILE A 35 -19.01 -3.14 -12.97
N ASP A 36 -20.03 -2.84 -13.75
CA ASP A 36 -19.93 -1.91 -14.88
C ASP A 36 -20.24 -0.49 -14.40
N ARG A 37 -19.20 0.19 -13.89
CA ARG A 37 -19.28 1.61 -13.52
C ARG A 37 -18.04 2.37 -13.99
N PRO A 38 -18.18 3.66 -14.35
CA PRO A 38 -17.09 4.48 -14.89
C PRO A 38 -16.12 5.03 -13.85
N ASP A 39 -16.46 4.95 -12.56
CA ASP A 39 -15.61 5.36 -11.44
C ASP A 39 -14.57 4.29 -11.12
N PHE A 40 -13.39 4.72 -10.66
CA PHE A 40 -12.39 3.81 -10.10
C PHE A 40 -12.88 3.33 -8.75
N HIS A 41 -13.25 2.06 -8.65
CA HIS A 41 -13.90 1.51 -7.47
C HIS A 41 -13.39 0.11 -7.18
N ALA A 42 -12.89 -0.10 -5.97
CA ALA A 42 -12.63 -1.40 -5.38
C ALA A 42 -13.08 -1.34 -3.91
N VAL A 43 -13.80 -2.35 -3.45
CA VAL A 43 -14.30 -2.41 -2.07
C VAL A 43 -14.42 -3.86 -1.67
N VAL A 44 -13.96 -4.19 -0.47
CA VAL A 44 -14.24 -5.48 0.15
C VAL A 44 -15.32 -5.35 1.24
N PHE A 45 -16.21 -6.34 1.28
CA PHE A 45 -17.23 -6.44 2.33
C PHE A 45 -17.51 -7.89 2.74
N PRO A 46 -17.93 -8.12 4.00
CA PRO A 46 -18.27 -9.44 4.46
C PRO A 46 -19.59 -9.92 3.86
N THR A 47 -19.67 -11.23 3.61
CA THR A 47 -20.87 -11.95 3.19
C THR A 47 -21.19 -13.07 4.18
N THR A 48 -22.30 -13.80 3.99
CA THR A 48 -22.63 -14.93 4.86
C THR A 48 -21.59 -16.05 4.80
N ASP A 49 -20.90 -16.20 3.68
CA ASP A 49 -20.05 -17.34 3.38
C ASP A 49 -18.56 -16.98 3.28
N GLY A 50 -18.18 -15.73 3.57
CA GLY A 50 -16.82 -15.22 3.40
C GLY A 50 -16.79 -13.72 3.09
N ILE A 51 -16.03 -13.30 2.09
CA ILE A 51 -15.92 -11.91 1.65
C ILE A 51 -16.23 -11.78 0.16
N CYS A 52 -16.66 -10.58 -0.26
CA CYS A 52 -16.83 -10.21 -1.65
C CYS A 52 -16.03 -8.94 -1.92
N ILE A 53 -15.27 -8.94 -3.01
CA ILE A 53 -14.61 -7.76 -3.56
C ILE A 53 -15.48 -7.30 -4.72
N GLU A 54 -16.10 -6.12 -4.60
CA GLU A 54 -16.76 -5.42 -5.70
C GLU A 54 -15.70 -4.52 -6.37
N ALA A 55 -15.49 -4.68 -7.67
CA ALA A 55 -14.49 -3.91 -8.40
C ALA A 55 -15.02 -3.46 -9.76
N SER A 56 -14.85 -2.19 -10.10
CA SER A 56 -15.28 -1.67 -11.40
C SER A 56 -14.31 -2.06 -12.53
N ASN A 57 -14.85 -2.29 -13.72
CA ASN A 57 -14.01 -2.51 -14.91
C ASN A 57 -13.08 -1.32 -15.19
N SER A 58 -13.50 -0.10 -14.82
CA SER A 58 -12.70 1.11 -14.99
C SER A 58 -11.44 1.17 -14.13
N VAL A 59 -11.28 0.32 -13.11
CA VAL A 59 -9.98 0.16 -12.41
C VAL A 59 -8.88 -0.24 -13.41
N VAL A 60 -9.17 -1.19 -14.30
CA VAL A 60 -8.21 -1.66 -15.32
C VAL A 60 -7.88 -0.55 -16.31
N GLU A 61 -8.92 0.14 -16.79
CA GLU A 61 -8.79 1.22 -17.79
C GLU A 61 -7.98 2.41 -17.25
N ARG A 62 -8.23 2.81 -15.99
CA ARG A 62 -7.53 3.92 -15.34
C ARG A 62 -6.06 3.62 -15.10
N LEU A 63 -5.74 2.42 -14.60
CA LEU A 63 -4.36 1.99 -14.43
C LEU A 63 -3.61 1.96 -15.76
N ALA A 64 -4.23 1.40 -16.81
CA ALA A 64 -3.65 1.37 -18.15
C ALA A 64 -3.42 2.79 -18.70
N ALA A 65 -4.42 3.67 -18.60
CA ALA A 65 -4.32 5.04 -19.12
C ALA A 65 -3.23 5.86 -18.41
N VAL A 66 -3.09 5.73 -17.09
CA VAL A 66 -2.00 6.40 -16.36
C VAL A 66 -0.66 5.78 -16.70
N TRP A 67 -0.58 4.46 -16.80
CA TRP A 67 0.65 3.77 -17.17
C TRP A 67 1.15 4.15 -18.57
N GLU A 68 0.25 4.29 -19.55
CA GLU A 68 0.60 4.78 -20.88
C GLU A 68 1.25 6.16 -20.85
N LYS A 69 0.72 7.09 -20.03
CA LYS A 69 1.32 8.42 -19.83
C LYS A 69 2.69 8.34 -19.18
N VAL A 70 2.83 7.52 -18.12
CA VAL A 70 4.10 7.30 -17.42
C VAL A 70 5.15 6.74 -18.39
N ASN A 71 4.77 5.74 -19.19
CA ASN A 71 5.66 5.13 -20.16
C ASN A 71 6.07 6.10 -21.27
N ALA A 72 5.15 6.95 -21.74
CA ALA A 72 5.45 8.00 -22.72
C ALA A 72 6.47 9.01 -22.15
N LEU A 73 6.22 9.56 -20.95
CA LEU A 73 7.15 10.48 -20.28
C LEU A 73 8.51 9.83 -20.05
N SER A 74 8.52 8.57 -19.62
CA SER A 74 9.76 7.84 -19.41
C SER A 74 10.52 7.61 -20.72
N SER A 75 9.84 7.31 -21.83
CA SER A 75 10.47 7.05 -23.13
C SER A 75 11.15 8.29 -23.72
N ASP A 76 10.70 9.49 -23.32
CA ASP A 76 11.30 10.76 -23.74
C ASP A 76 12.59 11.12 -22.96
N LEU A 77 12.90 10.40 -21.89
CA LEU A 77 14.13 10.58 -21.11
C LEU A 77 15.33 9.87 -21.77
N PRO A 78 16.58 10.29 -21.46
CA PRO A 78 17.78 9.52 -21.80
C PRO A 78 17.70 8.08 -21.28
N ALA A 79 18.27 7.12 -22.01
CA ALA A 79 18.13 5.68 -21.76
C ALA A 79 18.44 5.27 -20.31
N GLU A 80 19.43 5.91 -19.69
CA GLU A 80 19.86 5.71 -18.31
C GLU A 80 18.86 6.20 -17.25
N HIS A 81 17.91 7.05 -17.64
CA HIS A 81 16.84 7.60 -16.80
C HIS A 81 15.46 7.00 -17.11
N GLN A 82 15.37 6.09 -18.09
CA GLN A 82 14.11 5.42 -18.42
C GLN A 82 13.77 4.36 -17.36
N LEU A 83 12.47 4.13 -17.17
CA LEU A 83 11.95 3.09 -16.29
C LEU A 83 12.33 1.72 -16.84
N GLN A 84 13.09 0.97 -16.05
CA GLN A 84 13.49 -0.38 -16.40
C GLN A 84 12.40 -1.38 -16.02
N LEU A 85 11.59 -1.77 -17.00
CA LEU A 85 10.50 -2.72 -16.83
C LEU A 85 10.97 -4.17 -16.86
N LEU A 86 10.20 -5.03 -16.20
CA LEU A 86 10.35 -6.48 -16.31
C LEU A 86 9.31 -7.02 -17.32
N GLY A 87 9.74 -7.14 -18.59
CA GLY A 87 8.90 -7.69 -19.65
C GLY A 87 8.02 -6.64 -20.33
N ASP A 88 6.81 -7.05 -20.70
CA ASP A 88 5.86 -6.23 -21.46
C ASP A 88 5.23 -5.13 -20.57
N PRO A 89 5.04 -3.88 -21.06
CA PRO A 89 4.27 -2.86 -20.37
C PRO A 89 2.91 -3.32 -19.82
N ASP A 90 2.23 -4.24 -20.49
CA ASP A 90 0.95 -4.80 -20.03
C ASP A 90 1.08 -5.59 -18.71
N HIS A 91 2.28 -6.09 -18.40
CA HIS A 91 2.54 -6.77 -17.13
C HIS A 91 2.48 -5.81 -15.93
N VAL A 92 2.71 -4.51 -16.13
CA VAL A 92 2.69 -3.52 -15.04
C VAL A 92 1.27 -3.34 -14.53
N VAL A 93 0.30 -3.20 -15.44
CA VAL A 93 -1.12 -3.09 -15.08
C VAL A 93 -1.60 -4.36 -14.38
N ASP A 94 -1.25 -5.54 -14.90
CA ASP A 94 -1.59 -6.81 -14.26
C ASP A 94 -1.00 -6.91 -12.84
N MET A 95 0.28 -6.55 -12.66
CA MET A 95 0.92 -6.62 -11.34
C MET A 95 0.36 -5.58 -10.36
N ALA A 96 0.06 -4.37 -10.84
CA ALA A 96 -0.62 -3.33 -10.07
C ALA A 96 -1.99 -3.81 -9.58
N LEU A 97 -2.78 -4.44 -10.46
CA LEU A 97 -4.08 -5.04 -10.10
C LEU A 97 -3.93 -6.17 -9.08
N ARG A 98 -2.89 -7.00 -9.17
CA ARG A 98 -2.63 -8.03 -8.16
C ARG A 98 -2.34 -7.43 -6.79
N TRP A 99 -1.62 -6.31 -6.72
CA TRP A 99 -1.42 -5.61 -5.45
C TRP A 99 -2.72 -5.01 -4.93
N LEU A 100 -3.52 -4.36 -5.79
CA LEU A 100 -4.83 -3.83 -5.39
C LEU A 100 -5.75 -4.95 -4.84
N MET A 101 -5.80 -6.11 -5.49
CA MET A 101 -6.55 -7.26 -4.97
C MET A 101 -5.98 -7.77 -3.65
N GLN A 102 -4.64 -7.74 -3.48
CA GLN A 102 -4.00 -8.12 -2.22
C GLN A 102 -4.33 -7.13 -1.09
N HIS A 103 -4.40 -5.83 -1.39
CA HIS A 103 -4.85 -4.78 -0.47
C HIS A 103 -6.26 -5.07 0.05
N GLU A 104 -7.22 -5.30 -0.86
CA GLU A 104 -8.60 -5.65 -0.50
C GLU A 104 -8.70 -6.93 0.34
N LEU A 105 -7.90 -7.95 0.00
CA LEU A 105 -7.82 -9.18 0.82
C LEU A 105 -7.30 -8.87 2.23
N ASN A 106 -6.35 -7.94 2.38
CA ASN A 106 -5.72 -7.67 3.66
C ASN A 106 -6.60 -6.88 4.61
N HIS A 107 -7.58 -6.11 4.13
CA HIS A 107 -8.64 -5.60 4.99
C HIS A 107 -9.35 -6.73 5.76
N ALA A 108 -9.59 -7.88 5.10
CA ALA A 108 -10.15 -9.05 5.76
C ALA A 108 -9.11 -9.80 6.62
N ALA A 109 -7.89 -10.00 6.12
CA ALA A 109 -6.83 -10.74 6.80
C ALA A 109 -6.39 -10.10 8.13
N VAL A 110 -6.21 -8.78 8.14
CA VAL A 110 -5.88 -8.02 9.35
C VAL A 110 -7.07 -7.98 10.32
N GLY A 111 -8.29 -8.13 9.79
CA GLY A 111 -9.52 -8.26 10.55
C GLY A 111 -10.31 -6.96 10.69
N HIS A 112 -10.16 -6.00 9.77
CA HIS A 112 -10.79 -4.67 9.87
C HIS A 112 -12.31 -4.73 10.05
N PHE A 113 -12.98 -5.73 9.48
CA PHE A 113 -14.43 -5.92 9.65
C PHE A 113 -14.87 -6.14 11.10
N LYS A 114 -13.96 -6.60 11.98
CA LYS A 114 -14.23 -6.70 13.42
C LYS A 114 -14.36 -5.32 14.08
N LEU A 115 -13.68 -4.31 13.54
CA LEU A 115 -13.74 -2.93 14.02
C LEU A 115 -14.93 -2.19 13.43
N THR A 116 -15.31 -2.47 12.18
CA THR A 116 -16.38 -1.74 11.47
C THR A 116 -17.79 -2.30 11.69
N ASP A 117 -17.96 -3.30 12.56
CA ASP A 117 -19.20 -4.11 12.68
C ASP A 117 -19.67 -4.70 11.34
N GLY A 118 -18.70 -5.07 10.49
CA GLY A 118 -18.96 -5.63 9.17
C GLY A 118 -19.38 -4.61 8.10
N ALA A 119 -19.24 -3.31 8.33
CA ALA A 119 -19.38 -2.32 7.26
C ALA A 119 -18.23 -2.44 6.24
N ALA A 120 -18.56 -2.22 4.96
CA ALA A 120 -17.64 -2.25 3.82
C ALA A 120 -16.58 -1.14 3.89
N LEU A 121 -15.35 -1.39 3.45
CA LEU A 121 -14.28 -0.36 3.33
C LEU A 121 -14.07 -0.04 1.85
N VAL A 122 -14.28 1.24 1.47
CA VAL A 122 -14.38 1.68 0.06
C VAL A 122 -13.12 2.42 -0.37
N GLU A 123 -12.49 1.96 -1.46
CA GLU A 123 -11.44 2.70 -2.19
C GLU A 123 -12.04 3.69 -3.21
N GLY A 124 -11.36 4.82 -3.42
CA GLY A 124 -11.60 5.73 -4.56
C GLY A 124 -12.87 6.60 -4.53
N GLY A 125 -13.32 7.07 -3.36
CA GLY A 125 -14.36 8.11 -3.30
C GLY A 125 -15.73 7.66 -3.85
N GLY A 126 -16.20 6.45 -3.51
CA GLY A 126 -17.59 5.97 -3.69
C GLY A 126 -18.46 6.17 -2.43
N GLU A 127 -19.80 6.18 -2.55
CA GLU A 127 -20.74 6.44 -1.41
C GLU A 127 -20.37 5.65 -0.14
N LYS A 128 -20.03 6.39 0.93
CA LYS A 128 -19.79 5.98 2.33
C LYS A 128 -19.57 4.48 2.61
N ALA A 129 -18.31 4.15 2.90
CA ALA A 129 -17.78 2.98 3.62
C ALA A 129 -18.37 2.72 5.03
N PHE A 130 -19.46 3.39 5.42
CA PHE A 130 -20.13 3.17 6.70
C PHE A 130 -21.64 2.95 6.57
N SER A 131 -22.17 2.89 5.34
CA SER A 131 -23.62 2.76 5.11
C SER A 131 -24.06 1.51 4.36
N ALA A 132 -23.16 0.74 3.76
CA ALA A 132 -23.54 -0.42 2.96
C ALA A 132 -23.27 -1.76 3.69
N ALA A 133 -24.17 -2.13 4.63
CA ALA A 133 -24.72 -3.50 4.76
C ALA A 133 -25.57 -3.72 6.05
N THR A 134 -26.81 -4.14 5.81
CA THR A 134 -27.74 -4.92 6.66
C THR A 134 -28.43 -4.28 7.88
N ARG A 135 -29.76 -4.15 7.74
CA ARG A 135 -30.76 -3.90 8.80
C ARG A 135 -30.89 -5.10 9.78
N ARG A 136 -29.84 -5.43 10.52
CA ARG A 136 -29.95 -6.23 11.76
C ARG A 136 -29.49 -5.36 12.92
N SER A 137 -29.99 -5.62 14.12
CA SER A 137 -29.69 -4.85 15.34
C SER A 137 -28.19 -4.60 15.43
N ARG A 138 -27.78 -3.37 15.09
CA ARG A 138 -26.38 -2.96 14.98
C ARG A 138 -25.75 -3.14 16.35
N LYS A 139 -24.75 -4.02 16.46
CA LYS A 139 -23.93 -4.01 17.67
C LYS A 139 -23.12 -2.71 17.58
N PRO A 140 -22.89 -2.00 18.69
CA PRO A 140 -22.04 -0.83 18.64
C PRO A 140 -20.66 -1.26 18.13
N SER A 141 -20.20 -0.64 17.04
CA SER A 141 -18.89 -0.92 16.44
C SER A 141 -17.81 -0.61 17.48
N PRO A 142 -16.72 -1.42 17.59
CA PRO A 142 -15.60 -1.07 18.45
C PRO A 142 -15.01 0.31 18.20
N LEU A 143 -15.15 0.86 16.98
CA LEU A 143 -14.73 2.22 16.65
C LEU A 143 -15.58 3.29 17.37
N GLU A 144 -16.85 3.01 17.67
CA GLU A 144 -17.73 3.93 18.40
C GLU A 144 -17.24 4.19 19.85
N ALA A 145 -16.36 3.33 20.38
CA ALA A 145 -15.72 3.53 21.68
C ALA A 145 -14.53 4.51 21.64
N LEU A 146 -14.06 4.89 20.45
CA LEU A 146 -12.98 5.86 20.28
C LEU A 146 -13.50 7.31 20.38
N PRO A 147 -12.65 8.28 20.75
CA PRO A 147 -12.98 9.70 20.60
C PRO A 147 -13.41 10.04 19.17
N GLU A 148 -14.33 10.99 18.97
CA GLU A 148 -14.84 11.34 17.62
C GLU A 148 -13.72 11.73 16.64
N THR A 149 -12.67 12.40 17.14
CA THR A 149 -11.48 12.74 16.35
C THR A 149 -10.76 11.50 15.85
N ASP A 150 -10.64 10.47 16.69
CA ASP A 150 -9.97 9.21 16.35
C ASP A 150 -10.83 8.36 15.43
N GLN A 151 -12.16 8.43 15.56
CA GLN A 151 -13.08 7.72 14.64
C GLN A 151 -12.89 8.17 13.19
N LYS A 152 -12.67 9.47 12.95
CA LYS A 152 -12.41 10.03 11.62
C LYS A 152 -11.05 9.63 11.05
N LEU A 153 -10.06 9.40 11.92
CA LEU A 153 -8.71 9.00 11.53
C LEU A 153 -8.55 7.47 11.42
N ALA A 154 -9.49 6.70 11.98
CA ALA A 154 -9.40 5.25 12.00
C ALA A 154 -9.35 4.65 10.59
N SER A 155 -10.14 5.16 9.64
CA SER A 155 -10.10 4.69 8.25
C SER A 155 -8.68 4.83 7.66
N LEU A 156 -8.02 5.97 7.89
CA LEU A 156 -6.66 6.20 7.41
C LEU A 156 -5.67 5.17 7.97
N CYS A 157 -5.80 4.80 9.25
CA CYS A 157 -4.98 3.75 9.84
C CYS A 157 -5.26 2.37 9.23
N LEU A 158 -6.52 2.05 8.97
CA LEU A 158 -6.89 0.77 8.34
C LEU A 158 -6.33 0.68 6.92
N GLU A 159 -6.35 1.77 6.14
CA GLU A 159 -5.72 1.78 4.82
C GLU A 159 -4.20 1.57 4.88
N LEU A 160 -3.50 2.25 5.79
CA LEU A 160 -2.05 2.06 5.97
C LEU A 160 -1.68 0.64 6.45
N GLN A 161 -2.58 -0.05 7.16
CA GLN A 161 -2.39 -1.45 7.53
C GLN A 161 -2.52 -2.37 6.31
N ALA A 162 -3.57 -2.17 5.49
CA ALA A 162 -3.79 -2.97 4.30
C ALA A 162 -2.68 -2.75 3.25
N ASP A 163 -2.25 -1.51 3.05
CA ASP A 163 -1.12 -1.12 2.20
C ASP A 163 0.16 -1.86 2.60
N HIS A 164 0.48 -1.82 3.90
CA HIS A 164 1.70 -2.41 4.43
C HIS A 164 1.72 -3.91 4.23
N ASP A 165 0.69 -4.61 4.71
CA ASP A 165 0.60 -6.07 4.59
C ASP A 165 0.58 -6.50 3.11
N ALA A 166 -0.04 -5.71 2.23
CA ALA A 166 -0.09 -6.04 0.80
C ALA A 166 1.28 -5.88 0.16
N THR A 167 1.98 -4.82 0.54
CA THR A 167 3.36 -4.55 0.13
C THR A 167 4.30 -5.65 0.60
N GLU A 168 4.21 -6.08 1.86
CA GLU A 168 5.02 -7.18 2.40
C GLU A 168 4.80 -8.48 1.63
N ILE A 169 3.54 -8.84 1.34
CA ILE A 169 3.20 -10.07 0.61
C ILE A 169 3.71 -10.01 -0.84
N VAL A 170 3.54 -8.86 -1.51
CA VAL A 170 3.92 -8.69 -2.92
C VAL A 170 5.43 -8.66 -3.09
N LEU A 171 6.15 -7.85 -2.30
CA LEU A 171 7.61 -7.78 -2.35
C LEU A 171 8.23 -9.09 -1.84
N GLY A 172 7.76 -9.57 -0.69
CA GLY A 172 8.24 -10.78 -0.04
C GLY A 172 9.63 -10.65 0.58
N ALA A 173 10.25 -11.80 0.85
CA ALA A 173 11.53 -11.84 1.55
C ALA A 173 12.69 -11.28 0.70
N TYR A 174 13.53 -10.47 1.34
CA TYR A 174 14.74 -9.93 0.74
C TYR A 174 15.70 -11.03 0.25
N SER A 175 16.28 -10.79 -0.92
CA SER A 175 17.43 -11.52 -1.47
C SER A 175 18.18 -10.58 -2.41
N ALA A 176 19.52 -10.54 -2.29
CA ALA A 176 20.38 -9.69 -3.11
C ALA A 176 20.28 -9.97 -4.63
N GLU A 177 19.75 -11.14 -5.02
CA GLU A 177 19.55 -11.52 -6.43
C GLU A 177 18.28 -10.91 -7.03
N ASN A 178 17.36 -10.39 -6.20
CA ASN A 178 16.01 -9.99 -6.61
C ASN A 178 15.80 -8.47 -6.76
N HIS A 179 16.87 -7.66 -6.82
CA HIS A 179 16.78 -6.19 -6.91
C HIS A 179 15.82 -5.73 -8.03
N THR A 180 15.94 -6.33 -9.21
CA THR A 180 15.07 -6.00 -10.36
C THR A 180 13.59 -6.24 -10.05
N LEU A 181 13.27 -7.33 -9.34
CA LEU A 181 11.89 -7.65 -8.96
C LEU A 181 11.36 -6.70 -7.89
N PHE A 182 12.16 -6.35 -6.87
CA PHE A 182 11.74 -5.38 -5.86
C PHE A 182 11.43 -4.02 -6.47
N ARG A 183 12.32 -3.53 -7.34
CA ARG A 183 12.09 -2.28 -8.09
C ARG A 183 10.80 -2.36 -8.90
N TYR A 184 10.64 -3.42 -9.68
CA TYR A 184 9.48 -3.60 -10.55
C TYR A 184 8.17 -3.61 -9.76
N TYR A 185 8.09 -4.38 -8.68
CA TYR A 185 6.90 -4.45 -7.84
C TYR A 185 6.62 -3.13 -7.13
N ALA A 186 7.63 -2.46 -6.59
CA ALA A 186 7.43 -1.16 -5.96
C ALA A 186 6.90 -0.09 -6.94
N ILE A 187 7.37 -0.08 -8.18
CA ILE A 187 6.83 0.78 -9.25
C ILE A 187 5.35 0.47 -9.50
N CYS A 188 4.97 -0.82 -9.58
CA CYS A 188 3.58 -1.22 -9.76
C CYS A 188 2.69 -0.81 -8.58
N ILE A 189 3.19 -0.88 -7.35
CA ILE A 189 2.49 -0.43 -6.14
C ILE A 189 2.29 1.08 -6.16
N ALA A 190 3.37 1.83 -6.44
CA ALA A 190 3.32 3.29 -6.54
C ALA A 190 2.29 3.75 -7.58
N LEU A 191 2.20 3.07 -8.74
CA LEU A 191 1.20 3.36 -9.76
C LEU A 191 -0.23 3.33 -9.20
N VAL A 192 -0.59 2.31 -8.41
CA VAL A 192 -1.93 2.21 -7.81
C VAL A 192 -2.18 3.37 -6.84
N ILE A 193 -1.21 3.67 -5.98
CA ILE A 193 -1.28 4.78 -5.01
C ILE A 193 -1.55 6.11 -5.73
N PHE A 194 -0.83 6.37 -6.82
CA PHE A 194 -0.98 7.59 -7.63
C PHE A 194 -2.34 7.66 -8.34
N VAL A 195 -2.86 6.54 -8.85
CA VAL A 195 -4.19 6.51 -9.47
C VAL A 195 -5.29 6.76 -8.44
N ILE A 196 -5.20 6.19 -7.24
CA ILE A 196 -6.17 6.42 -6.15
C ILE A 196 -6.20 7.91 -5.77
N GLU A 197 -5.03 8.53 -5.60
CA GLU A 197 -4.94 9.96 -5.27
C GLU A 197 -5.49 10.86 -6.38
N GLN A 198 -5.23 10.52 -7.65
CA GLN A 198 -5.81 11.25 -8.77
C GLN A 198 -7.34 11.22 -8.72
N VAL A 199 -7.92 10.04 -8.51
CA VAL A 199 -9.37 9.83 -8.42
C VAL A 199 -9.96 10.57 -7.22
N ASP A 200 -9.33 10.49 -6.05
CA ASP A 200 -9.80 11.17 -4.84
C ASP A 200 -9.85 12.69 -5.03
N ARG A 201 -8.87 13.27 -5.73
CA ARG A 201 -8.86 14.69 -6.07
C ARG A 201 -9.90 15.08 -7.12
N GLU A 202 -10.11 14.24 -8.14
CA GLU A 202 -11.16 14.44 -9.15
C GLU A 202 -12.56 14.48 -8.50
N ASN A 203 -12.78 13.65 -7.48
CA ASN A 203 -14.07 13.52 -6.81
C ASN A 203 -14.38 14.63 -5.78
N ALA A 204 -13.42 15.53 -5.48
CA ALA A 204 -13.58 16.73 -4.65
C ALA A 204 -14.37 16.55 -3.34
N ARG A 205 -14.29 15.37 -2.71
CA ARG A 205 -15.05 15.07 -1.49
C ARG A 205 -14.45 15.80 -0.29
N GLU A 206 -15.33 16.35 0.56
CA GLU A 206 -14.94 16.99 1.82
C GLU A 206 -14.41 15.97 2.87
N GLU A 207 -14.73 14.69 2.72
CA GLU A 207 -14.33 13.61 3.63
C GLU A 207 -13.11 12.86 3.06
N ILE A 208 -11.97 12.95 3.75
CA ILE A 208 -10.73 12.21 3.45
C ILE A 208 -10.96 10.73 3.80
N THR A 209 -11.05 9.86 2.79
CA THR A 209 -11.26 8.41 3.00
C THR A 209 -9.95 7.63 3.04
N HIS A 210 -8.90 8.10 2.37
CA HIS A 210 -7.57 7.48 2.33
C HIS A 210 -6.50 8.44 2.88
N PRO A 211 -5.38 7.93 3.43
CA PRO A 211 -4.20 8.74 3.66
C PRO A 211 -3.76 9.39 2.35
N LYS A 212 -3.06 10.53 2.45
CA LYS A 212 -2.49 11.15 1.26
C LYS A 212 -1.57 10.15 0.54
N ALA A 213 -1.52 10.17 -0.78
CA ALA A 213 -0.55 9.37 -1.54
C ALA A 213 0.87 9.58 -1.02
N SER A 214 1.25 10.80 -0.64
CA SER A 214 2.58 11.08 -0.08
C SER A 214 2.87 10.28 1.20
N THR A 215 1.86 10.06 2.07
CA THR A 215 2.00 9.21 3.26
C THR A 215 2.03 7.72 2.95
N ARG A 216 1.23 7.25 1.98
CA ARG A 216 1.29 5.85 1.49
C ARG A 216 2.66 5.56 0.83
N LEU A 217 3.17 6.50 0.04
CA LEU A 217 4.50 6.43 -0.57
C LEU A 217 5.62 6.48 0.48
N PHE A 218 5.48 7.31 1.52
CA PHE A 218 6.42 7.30 2.65
C PHE A 218 6.52 5.90 3.27
N GLN A 219 5.40 5.22 3.50
CA GLN A 219 5.38 3.86 4.05
C GLN A 219 6.02 2.83 3.09
N LEU A 220 5.69 2.88 1.79
CA LEU A 220 6.30 2.00 0.77
C LEU A 220 7.82 2.19 0.72
N LEU A 221 8.29 3.42 0.62
CA LEU A 221 9.70 3.74 0.48
C LEU A 221 10.48 3.49 1.77
N ALA A 222 9.88 3.73 2.95
CA ALA A 222 10.45 3.34 4.23
C ALA A 222 10.63 1.81 4.30
N TYR A 223 9.63 1.05 3.86
CA TYR A 223 9.73 -0.40 3.80
C TYR A 223 10.84 -0.87 2.84
N LEU A 224 11.00 -0.22 1.68
CA LEU A 224 12.12 -0.54 0.79
C LEU A 224 13.48 -0.28 1.42
N VAL A 225 13.63 0.77 2.24
CA VAL A 225 14.86 1.04 2.98
C VAL A 225 15.11 -0.01 4.06
N GLU A 226 14.05 -0.47 4.73
CA GLU A 226 14.12 -1.50 5.76
C GLU A 226 14.39 -2.90 5.18
N LEU A 227 13.91 -3.19 3.97
CA LEU A 227 13.87 -4.53 3.38
C LEU A 227 15.20 -5.31 3.45
N PRO A 228 16.39 -4.73 3.14
CA PRO A 228 17.67 -5.43 3.27
C PRO A 228 18.05 -5.82 4.71
N TYR A 229 17.50 -5.12 5.70
CA TYR A 229 17.77 -5.36 7.12
C TYR A 229 16.84 -6.41 7.75
N ILE A 230 15.70 -6.69 7.13
CA ILE A 230 14.71 -7.67 7.64
C ILE A 230 15.33 -9.04 7.97
N PRO A 231 16.21 -9.64 7.15
CA PRO A 231 16.86 -10.90 7.51
C PRO A 231 17.66 -10.83 8.82
N ALA A 232 18.34 -9.71 9.07
CA ALA A 232 19.11 -9.45 10.28
C ALA A 232 18.19 -9.34 11.51
N TYR A 233 17.09 -8.58 11.40
CA TYR A 233 16.07 -8.48 12.44
C TYR A 233 15.47 -9.83 12.80
N LYS A 234 15.08 -10.62 11.78
CA LYS A 234 14.51 -11.96 11.98
C LYS A 234 15.48 -12.90 12.68
N ARG A 235 16.76 -12.85 12.32
CA ARG A 235 17.80 -13.66 12.97
C ARG A 235 18.01 -13.24 14.42
N ALA A 236 18.17 -11.94 14.69
CA ALA A 236 18.34 -11.42 16.04
C ALA A 236 17.15 -11.78 16.95
N TYR A 237 15.92 -11.64 16.43
CA TYR A 237 14.70 -12.04 17.14
C TYR A 237 14.65 -13.55 17.43
N ALA A 238 14.98 -14.40 16.45
CA ALA A 238 14.99 -15.85 16.62
C ALA A 238 16.02 -16.32 17.68
N GLU A 239 17.10 -15.56 17.85
CA GLU A 239 18.14 -15.81 18.84
C GLU A 239 17.86 -15.12 20.21
N GLY A 240 16.77 -14.36 20.32
CA GLY A 240 16.36 -13.68 21.55
C GLY A 240 17.27 -12.50 21.94
N LEU A 241 17.92 -11.88 20.95
CA LEU A 241 18.81 -10.74 21.17
C LEU A 241 18.01 -9.45 21.33
N THR A 242 18.44 -8.60 22.27
CA THR A 242 17.84 -7.28 22.51
C THR A 242 18.39 -6.21 21.58
N GLU A 243 19.56 -6.45 21.00
CA GLU A 243 20.24 -5.56 20.05
C GLU A 243 20.70 -6.38 18.85
N MET A 244 20.73 -5.75 17.68
CA MET A 244 21.16 -6.40 16.44
C MET A 244 22.69 -6.39 16.36
N PRO A 245 23.35 -7.56 16.27
CA PRO A 245 24.80 -7.62 16.07
C PRO A 245 25.24 -6.94 14.78
N GLU A 246 26.39 -6.26 14.82
CA GLU A 246 26.94 -5.57 13.65
C GLU A 246 27.25 -6.54 12.49
N ASP A 247 27.64 -7.78 12.80
CA ASP A 247 27.91 -8.82 11.80
C ASP A 247 26.64 -9.42 11.18
N TYR A 248 25.44 -9.06 11.67
CA TYR A 248 24.16 -9.46 11.06
C TYR A 248 23.71 -8.45 10.01
N LEU A 249 24.22 -7.21 10.09
CA LEU A 249 23.87 -6.16 9.17
C LEU A 249 24.31 -6.51 7.74
N PRO A 250 23.50 -6.15 6.72
CA PRO A 250 23.93 -6.27 5.34
C PRO A 250 25.22 -5.46 5.12
N PRO A 251 26.19 -6.00 4.33
CA PRO A 251 27.40 -5.27 3.98
C PRO A 251 27.10 -3.92 3.33
N ARG A 252 27.97 -2.94 3.58
CA ARG A 252 27.78 -1.57 3.06
C ARG A 252 27.73 -1.51 1.54
N ASP A 253 28.56 -2.27 0.85
CA ASP A 253 28.59 -2.36 -0.61
C ASP A 253 27.30 -2.97 -1.17
N GLU A 254 26.68 -3.90 -0.43
CA GLU A 254 25.36 -4.44 -0.78
C GLU A 254 24.26 -3.38 -0.64
N LEU A 255 24.28 -2.60 0.44
CA LEU A 255 23.33 -1.50 0.67
C LEU A 255 23.47 -0.39 -0.38
N GLU A 256 24.70 0.00 -0.73
CA GLU A 256 24.97 0.99 -1.78
C GLU A 256 24.43 0.51 -3.13
N ARG A 257 24.65 -0.77 -3.46
CA ARG A 257 24.10 -1.39 -4.68
C ARG A 257 22.57 -1.47 -4.65
N TYR A 258 21.97 -1.92 -3.54
CA TYR A 258 20.52 -1.98 -3.40
C TYR A 258 19.87 -0.60 -3.55
N SER A 259 20.46 0.43 -2.93
CA SER A 259 19.99 1.81 -3.06
C SER A 259 20.00 2.28 -4.52
N ALA A 260 21.08 2.00 -5.26
CA ALA A 260 21.21 2.36 -6.67
C ALA A 260 20.29 1.55 -7.59
N ASP A 261 20.09 0.26 -7.32
CA ASP A 261 19.33 -0.64 -8.19
C ASP A 261 17.82 -0.60 -7.94
N VAL A 262 17.41 -0.30 -6.70
CA VAL A 262 16.02 -0.40 -6.23
C VAL A 262 15.48 0.95 -5.78
N PHE A 263 16.01 1.51 -4.70
CA PHE A 263 15.40 2.68 -4.06
C PHE A 263 15.39 3.90 -5.00
N ALA A 264 16.57 4.31 -5.50
CA ALA A 264 16.68 5.53 -6.31
C ALA A 264 15.85 5.45 -7.60
N PRO A 265 15.83 4.33 -8.34
CA PRO A 265 14.93 4.15 -9.48
C PRO A 265 13.44 4.20 -9.11
N VAL A 266 13.03 3.64 -7.97
CA VAL A 266 11.63 3.71 -7.53
C VAL A 266 11.25 5.16 -7.18
N PHE A 267 12.14 5.89 -6.49
CA PHE A 267 11.91 7.29 -6.18
C PHE A 267 11.76 8.14 -7.46
N ALA A 268 12.66 7.96 -8.44
CA ALA A 268 12.57 8.62 -9.74
C ALA A 268 11.28 8.24 -10.50
N ALA A 269 10.84 6.98 -10.39
CA ALA A 269 9.57 6.56 -10.98
C ALA A 269 8.38 7.30 -10.38
N CYS A 270 8.39 7.55 -9.07
CA CYS A 270 7.36 8.35 -8.42
C CYS A 270 7.32 9.79 -8.97
N GLU A 271 8.47 10.38 -9.31
CA GLU A 271 8.51 11.71 -9.94
C GLU A 271 7.83 11.72 -11.31
N ILE A 272 8.12 10.72 -12.15
CA ILE A 272 7.47 10.56 -13.46
C ILE A 272 5.96 10.31 -13.30
N MET A 273 5.55 9.49 -12.32
CA MET A 273 4.12 9.24 -12.05
C MET A 273 3.39 10.49 -11.58
N ALA A 274 4.00 11.27 -10.68
CA ALA A 274 3.42 12.53 -10.21
C ALA A 274 3.22 13.52 -11.36
N GLU A 275 4.15 13.57 -12.32
CA GLU A 275 3.99 14.33 -13.55
C GLU A 275 2.87 13.78 -14.44
N ALA A 276 2.83 12.46 -14.66
CA ALA A 276 1.84 11.80 -15.52
C ALA A 276 0.38 12.03 -15.09
N ILE A 277 0.14 12.13 -13.78
CA ILE A 277 -1.18 12.40 -13.21
C ILE A 277 -1.43 13.89 -12.94
N GLU A 278 -0.50 14.77 -13.30
CA GLU A 278 -0.56 16.22 -13.11
C GLU A 278 -0.66 16.65 -11.62
N LEU A 279 -0.05 15.87 -10.72
CA LEU A 279 0.02 16.15 -9.28
C LEU A 279 1.46 16.25 -8.76
N PRO A 280 2.30 17.16 -9.31
CA PRO A 280 3.70 17.30 -8.89
C PRO A 280 3.86 17.70 -7.42
N GLY A 281 2.81 18.25 -6.80
CA GLY A 281 2.79 18.59 -5.38
C GLY A 281 3.03 17.41 -4.44
N ILE A 282 2.75 16.17 -4.87
CA ILE A 282 2.99 14.96 -4.06
C ILE A 282 4.47 14.81 -3.75
N ILE A 283 5.36 15.05 -4.72
CA ILE A 283 6.81 14.96 -4.53
C ILE A 283 7.31 16.06 -3.59
N ASN A 284 6.71 17.26 -3.66
CA ASN A 284 7.03 18.34 -2.73
C ASN A 284 6.64 17.98 -1.28
N GLU A 285 5.56 17.23 -1.08
CA GLU A 285 5.17 16.74 0.25
C GLU A 285 6.13 15.68 0.81
N LEU A 286 6.95 15.04 -0.03
CA LEU A 286 8.06 14.19 0.41
C LEU A 286 9.28 15.02 0.88
N GLY A 287 9.30 16.34 0.64
CA GLY A 287 10.33 17.26 1.17
C GLY A 287 11.72 17.16 0.54
N GLY A 288 11.82 16.56 -0.66
CA GLY A 288 13.09 16.31 -1.34
C GLY A 288 13.90 15.18 -0.70
N VAL A 289 14.88 14.66 -1.45
CA VAL A 289 15.60 13.42 -1.10
C VAL A 289 16.21 13.46 0.31
N GLU A 290 16.88 14.55 0.69
CA GLU A 290 17.58 14.64 1.98
C GLU A 290 16.62 14.59 3.19
N ALA A 291 15.58 15.44 3.21
CA ALA A 291 14.62 15.47 4.32
C ALA A 291 13.80 14.18 4.39
N PHE A 292 13.44 13.64 3.22
CA PHE A 292 12.74 12.36 3.12
C PHE A 292 13.53 11.22 3.75
N PHE A 293 14.82 11.08 3.41
CA PHE A 293 15.68 10.05 3.98
C PHE A 293 15.95 10.26 5.47
N ALA A 294 16.06 11.50 5.93
CA ALA A 294 16.19 11.79 7.36
C ALA A 294 14.96 11.28 8.13
N ASP A 295 13.75 11.53 7.62
CA ASP A 295 12.51 11.04 8.22
C ASP A 295 12.37 9.52 8.14
N ILE A 296 12.77 8.88 7.04
CA ILE A 296 12.81 7.40 6.95
C ILE A 296 13.78 6.82 7.97
N ASN A 297 15.01 7.32 8.03
CA ASN A 297 16.01 6.81 8.97
C ASN A 297 15.53 6.92 10.41
N ARG A 298 14.82 8.01 10.73
CA ARG A 298 14.17 8.18 12.02
C ARG A 298 13.09 7.13 12.26
N ALA A 299 12.16 7.00 11.31
CA ALA A 299 11.04 6.05 11.42
C ALA A 299 11.49 4.59 11.55
N VAL A 300 12.55 4.19 10.83
CA VAL A 300 13.02 2.80 10.75
C VAL A 300 14.08 2.47 11.83
N PHE A 301 15.03 3.37 12.10
CA PHE A 301 16.22 3.04 12.91
C PHE A 301 16.32 3.77 14.25
N GLU A 302 15.89 5.04 14.35
CA GLU A 302 16.06 5.85 15.56
C GLU A 302 14.87 5.74 16.54
N GLY A 303 13.73 5.26 16.07
CA GLY A 303 12.46 5.30 16.80
C GLY A 303 11.70 6.61 16.58
N HIS A 304 10.43 6.61 16.98
CA HIS A 304 9.47 7.66 16.61
C HIS A 304 8.71 8.22 17.83
N ASP A 305 9.43 8.48 18.92
CA ASP A 305 8.82 8.89 20.21
C ASP A 305 8.17 10.29 20.18
N SER A 306 8.44 11.10 19.16
CA SER A 306 7.84 12.44 18.99
C SER A 306 7.53 12.76 17.53
N ILE A 307 6.31 13.25 17.28
CA ILE A 307 5.85 13.73 15.97
C ILE A 307 6.68 14.93 15.50
N ASP A 308 7.10 15.81 16.44
CA ASP A 308 7.85 17.04 16.13
C ASP A 308 9.25 16.77 15.57
N ALA A 309 9.72 15.51 15.64
CA ALA A 309 10.97 15.11 15.04
C ALA A 309 10.85 14.94 13.52
N PHE A 310 9.65 14.79 12.96
CA PHE A 310 9.46 14.63 11.51
C PHE A 310 9.32 15.97 10.81
N VAL A 311 9.97 16.12 9.65
CA VAL A 311 10.04 17.41 8.94
C VAL A 311 9.07 17.45 7.75
N THR A 312 8.93 16.33 7.04
CA THR A 312 8.12 16.24 5.83
C THR A 312 6.64 16.10 6.16
N PRO A 313 5.73 16.74 5.39
CA PRO A 313 4.29 16.58 5.60
C PRO A 313 3.81 15.13 5.63
N CYS A 314 4.38 14.26 4.79
CA CYS A 314 4.01 12.85 4.74
C CYS A 314 4.40 12.08 6.01
N ALA A 315 5.61 12.32 6.53
CA ALA A 315 6.10 11.66 7.73
C ALA A 315 5.40 12.19 9.00
N VAL A 316 5.05 13.48 9.03
CA VAL A 316 4.24 14.06 10.12
C VAL A 316 2.85 13.41 10.15
N GLN A 317 2.17 13.25 9.00
CA GLN A 317 0.89 12.54 8.96
C GLN A 317 1.05 11.08 9.42
N TRP A 318 2.05 10.37 8.91
CA TRP A 318 2.34 8.99 9.34
C TRP A 318 2.55 8.88 10.86
N ALA A 319 3.42 9.74 11.44
CA ALA A 319 3.72 9.74 12.85
C ALA A 319 2.50 10.10 13.71
N SER A 320 1.64 11.00 13.21
CA SER A 320 0.39 11.37 13.91
C SER A 320 -0.64 10.24 13.96
N LEU A 321 -0.64 9.35 12.96
CA LEU A 321 -1.54 8.19 12.89
C LEU A 321 -1.03 7.00 13.71
N LYS A 322 0.29 6.88 13.93
CA LYS A 322 0.92 5.73 14.58
C LYS A 322 0.31 5.36 15.96
N PRO A 323 0.05 6.29 16.89
CA PRO A 323 -0.54 5.94 18.19
C PRO A 323 -1.98 5.41 18.09
N LEU A 324 -2.77 5.89 17.11
CA LEU A 324 -4.08 5.31 16.84
C LEU A 324 -3.94 3.93 16.20
N ASN A 325 -3.05 3.80 15.22
CA ASN A 325 -2.78 2.54 14.54
C ASN A 325 -2.44 1.41 15.51
N GLU A 326 -1.53 1.65 16.47
CA GLU A 326 -1.16 0.68 17.50
C GLU A 326 -2.33 0.30 18.42
N ARG A 327 -3.22 1.24 18.74
CA ARG A 327 -4.43 0.96 19.52
C ARG A 327 -5.40 0.08 18.73
N LEU A 328 -5.61 0.37 17.44
CA LEU A 328 -6.48 -0.43 16.57
C LEU A 328 -5.95 -1.86 16.41
N LEU A 329 -4.65 -2.03 16.19
CA LEU A 329 -4.00 -3.35 16.13
C LEU A 329 -4.19 -4.13 17.44
N LYS A 330 -4.03 -3.48 18.61
CA LYS A 330 -4.30 -4.11 19.91
C LYS A 330 -5.77 -4.51 20.07
N MET A 331 -6.72 -3.69 19.59
CA MET A 331 -8.16 -4.03 19.59
C MET A 331 -8.47 -5.26 18.72
N LEU A 332 -7.70 -5.47 17.65
CA LEU A 332 -7.77 -6.63 16.77
C LEU A 332 -7.07 -7.88 17.33
N GLY A 333 -6.28 -7.72 18.41
CA GLY A 333 -5.55 -8.80 19.08
C GLY A 333 -4.11 -8.99 18.61
N TRP A 334 -3.58 -8.06 17.80
CA TRP A 334 -2.16 -8.03 17.44
C TRP A 334 -1.33 -7.51 18.64
N LYS A 335 -0.12 -8.05 18.80
CA LYS A 335 0.75 -7.80 19.97
C LYS A 335 1.87 -6.84 19.67
#